data_AF-A0A1R3FMB2-F1
#
_entry.id   AF-A0A1R3FMB2-F1
#
_cell.length_a   1.000
_cell.length_b   1.000
_cell.length_c   1.000
_cell.angle_alpha   90.00
_cell.angle_beta   90.00
_cell.angle_gamma   90.00
#
_symmetry.space_group_name_H-M   'P 1'
#
loop_
_entity.id
_entity.type
_entity.pdbx_description
1 polymer ?
#
loop_
_entity_poly.entity_id
_entity_poly.type
_entity_poly.pdbx_seq_one_letter_code
_entity_poly.pdbx_strand_id
1 'polypeptide(L)' 'MLTHTTQSSDPKQLSAYLKKRSARLQKKAKFARSSSVKEALLQTSERAMCRANEIYFCAG' A
#
# COMPACT_ATOMS: atom_id res chain seq x y z
N MET A 1 -15.43 2.32 -23.54
CA MET A 1 -15.22 1.72 -22.21
C MET A 1 -13.91 2.24 -21.65
N LEU A 2 -13.94 2.94 -20.51
CA LEU A 2 -12.76 3.56 -19.89
C LEU A 2 -11.93 2.49 -19.17
N THR A 3 -10.84 2.04 -19.80
CA THR A 3 -9.83 1.19 -19.18
C THR A 3 -9.01 2.03 -18.21
N HIS A 4 -9.34 2.01 -16.92
CA HIS A 4 -8.49 2.55 -15.85
C HIS A 4 -7.24 1.69 -15.69
N THR A 5 -6.27 1.86 -16.59
CA THR A 5 -4.91 1.37 -16.39
C THR A 5 -4.26 2.19 -15.28
N THR A 6 -4.43 1.72 -14.04
CA THR A 6 -3.72 2.21 -12.85
C THR A 6 -2.26 1.73 -12.82
N GLN A 7 -1.68 1.42 -13.97
CA GLN A 7 -0.25 1.20 -14.11
C GLN A 7 0.36 2.55 -14.45
N SER A 8 0.54 3.38 -13.43
CA SER A 8 1.50 4.47 -13.54
C SER A 8 2.85 3.85 -13.88
N SER A 9 3.40 4.21 -15.05
CA SER A 9 4.72 3.79 -15.51
C SER A 9 5.86 4.47 -14.75
N ASP A 10 5.54 5.35 -13.79
CA ASP A 10 6.50 6.03 -12.93
C ASP A 10 6.66 5.27 -11.60
N PRO A 11 7.82 4.65 -11.34
CA PRO A 11 8.10 3.97 -10.07
C PRO A 11 7.89 4.86 -8.84
N LYS A 12 8.16 6.17 -8.94
CA LYS A 12 7.96 7.11 -7.82
C LYS A 12 6.49 7.31 -7.51
N GLN A 13 5.64 7.40 -8.53
CA GLN A 13 4.18 7.46 -8.35
C GLN A 13 3.63 6.16 -7.77
N LEU A 14 4.12 5.00 -8.25
CA LEU A 14 3.73 3.69 -7.70
C LEU A 14 4.14 3.57 -6.22
N SER A 15 5.37 3.98 -5.88
CA SER A 15 5.82 4.05 -4.48
C SER A 15 4.90 4.94 -3.64
N ALA A 16 4.62 6.17 -4.10
CA ALA A 16 3.73 7.08 -3.38
C ALA A 16 2.32 6.52 -3.18
N TYR A 17 1.77 5.84 -4.20
CA TYR A 17 0.48 5.15 -4.09
C TYR A 17 0.52 4.05 -3.01
N LEU A 18 1.57 3.24 -2.98
CA LEU A 18 1.73 2.17 -2.00
C LEU A 18 1.89 2.71 -0.57
N LYS A 19 2.62 3.83 -0.37
CA LYS A 19 2.68 4.54 0.92
C LYS A 19 1.29 4.99 1.38
N LYS A 20 0.50 5.62 0.48
CA LYS A 20 -0.90 5.99 0.77
C LYS A 20 -1.77 4.77 1.08
N ARG A 21 -1.58 3.66 0.38
CA ARG A 21 -2.30 2.40 0.63
C ARG A 21 -1.97 1.84 2.02
N SER A 22 -0.69 1.84 2.41
CA SER A 22 -0.26 1.42 3.76
C SER A 22 -0.96 2.24 4.85
N ALA A 23 -0.95 3.58 4.74
CA ALA A 23 -1.62 4.45 5.69
C ALA A 23 -3.13 4.19 5.79
N ARG A 24 -3.81 3.95 4.65
CA ARG A 24 -5.24 3.58 4.65
C ARG A 24 -5.50 2.25 5.36
N LEU A 25 -4.63 1.25 5.17
CA LEU A 25 -4.75 -0.06 5.82
C LEU A 25 -4.57 0.06 7.33
N GLN A 26 -3.58 0.85 7.79
CA GLN A 26 -3.40 1.14 9.21
C GLN A 26 -4.61 1.86 9.80
N LYS A 27 -5.17 2.85 9.10
CA LYS A 27 -6.41 3.52 9.52
C LYS A 27 -7.57 2.53 9.63
N LYS A 28 -7.75 1.63 8.65
CA LYS A 28 -8.77 0.57 8.70
C LYS A 28 -8.56 -0.39 9.87
N ALA A 29 -7.31 -0.74 10.19
CA ALA A 29 -6.98 -1.63 11.30
C ALA A 29 -7.45 -1.09 12.65
N LYS A 30 -7.44 0.25 12.84
CA LYS A 30 -7.96 0.90 14.06
C LYS A 30 -9.46 0.67 14.28
N PHE A 31 -10.22 0.44 13.21
CA PHE A 31 -11.67 0.22 13.25
C PHE A 31 -12.04 -1.26 13.07
N ALA A 32 -11.06 -2.17 13.00
CA ALA A 32 -11.31 -3.59 12.87
C ALA A 32 -11.87 -4.16 14.18
N ARG A 33 -12.99 -4.89 14.08
CA ARG A 33 -13.67 -5.49 15.25
C ARG A 33 -13.00 -6.79 15.73
N SER A 34 -12.36 -7.52 14.82
CA SER A 34 -11.65 -8.77 15.12
C SER A 34 -10.15 -8.53 15.18
N SER A 35 -9.48 -9.16 16.15
CA SER A 35 -8.01 -9.17 16.26
C SER A 35 -7.35 -9.75 15.01
N SER A 36 -7.88 -10.84 14.46
CA SER A 36 -7.34 -11.47 13.24
C SER A 36 -7.42 -10.54 12.03
N VAL A 37 -8.51 -9.79 11.90
CA VAL A 37 -8.69 -8.80 10.82
C VAL A 37 -7.75 -7.61 11.02
N LYS A 38 -7.57 -7.15 12.27
CA LYS A 38 -6.62 -6.09 12.61
C LYS A 38 -5.19 -6.50 12.23
N GLU A 39 -4.76 -7.68 12.63
CA GLU A 39 -3.43 -8.22 12.33
C GLU A 39 -3.22 -8.39 10.82
N ALA A 40 -4.18 -8.96 10.11
CA ALA A 40 -4.10 -9.09 8.64
C ALA A 40 -3.96 -7.73 7.94
N LEU A 41 -4.68 -6.70 8.40
CA LEU A 41 -4.58 -5.34 7.88
C LEU A 41 -3.21 -4.72 8.17
N LEU A 42 -2.67 -4.92 9.39
CA LEU A 42 -1.36 -4.42 9.78
C LEU A 42 -0.25 -5.08 8.96
N GLN A 43 -0.21 -6.41 8.88
CA GLN A 43 0.76 -7.15 8.05
C GLN A 43 0.70 -6.71 6.57
N THR A 44 -0.50 -6.50 6.06
CA THR A 44 -0.66 -6.03 4.66
C THR A 44 -0.20 -4.58 4.50
N SER A 45 -0.36 -3.74 5.52
CA SER A 45 0.16 -2.38 5.50
C SER A 45 1.69 -2.34 5.49
N GLU A 46 2.33 -3.22 6.25
CA GLU A 46 3.79 -3.36 6.30
C GLU A 46 4.32 -3.84 4.95
N ARG A 47 3.75 -4.91 4.39
CA ARG A 47 4.12 -5.41 3.05
C ARG A 47 3.99 -4.34 1.97
N ALA A 48 2.93 -3.53 2.02
CA ALA A 48 2.74 -2.42 1.08
C ALA A 48 3.82 -1.34 1.24
N MET A 49 4.24 -1.04 2.47
CA MET A 49 5.30 -0.06 2.76
C MET A 49 6.68 -0.58 2.32
N CYS A 50 7.00 -1.85 2.60
CA CYS A 50 8.22 -2.50 2.14
C CYS A 50 8.36 -2.41 0.62
N ARG A 51 7.33 -2.85 -0.13
CA ARG A 51 7.31 -2.71 -1.59
C ARG A 51 7.43 -1.25 -2.06
N ALA A 52 6.78 -0.31 -1.36
CA ALA A 52 6.89 1.09 -1.71
C ALA A 52 8.34 1.60 -1.62
N ASN A 53 9.06 1.18 -0.59
CA ASN A 53 10.45 1.54 -0.37
C ASN A 53 11.36 0.85 -1.39
N GLU A 54 11.18 -0.46 -1.61
CA GLU A 54 11.89 -1.20 -2.67
C GLU A 54 11.76 -0.49 -4.02
N ILE A 55 10.54 -0.15 -4.43
CA ILE A 55 10.31 0.54 -5.71
C ILE A 55 10.97 1.93 -5.71
N TYR A 56 10.91 2.68 -4.61
CA TYR A 56 11.49 4.03 -4.56
C TYR A 56 13.03 4.01 -4.66
N PHE A 57 13.67 3.06 -3.98
CA PHE A 57 15.12 2.98 -3.89
C PHE A 57 15.76 2.14 -5.01
N CYS A 58 15.03 1.18 -5.60
CA CYS A 58 15.52 0.37 -6.74
C CYS A 58 15.20 0.96 -8.12
N ALA A 59 14.41 2.03 -8.21
CA ALA A 59 14.12 2.72 -9.47
C ALA A 59 15.17 3.79 -9.86
N GLY A 60 16.36 3.72 -9.27
CA GLY A 60 17.51 4.59 -9.55
C GLY A 60 18.42 4.00 -10.62
#